data_AF-A0A5N7J308-F1
#
_entry.id   AF-A0A5N7J308-F1
#
_cell.length_a   1.000
_cell.length_b   1.000
_cell.length_c   1.000
_cell.angle_alpha   90.00
_cell.angle_beta   90.00
_cell.angle_gamma   90.00
#
_symmetry.space_group_name_H-M   'P 1'
#
loop_
_entity.id
_entity.type
_entity.pdbx_description
1 polymer ?
#
loop_
_entity_poly.entity_id
_entity_poly.type
_entity_poly.pdbx_seq_one_letter_code
_entity_poly.pdbx_strand_id
1 'polypeptide(L)'
;MIISRNIGQVEMDLFKDLEAKISFTDLCQPAGTIEFNGYDGFLLNDILLFSFRYNNFIFEAKIRDGIVFVRRNELYQHSEQVLDSIGCTKVAIQWDIGSIGCGVIGPSSKGDMNCHMRSVKTPITTQPREIINILRKNNLLNNQIYSNISDLFLTVTDCIDFCEQDIRRYGAEKMFWDKGSGMDTLIPKREPDITIGIATFLNTYAALYNFDVNCETQVGNGSIDFTISATVKDIGIGRIAIEAKKADSNDLKKGLEKQLPEYMNRLRTDYGIYLVYWMKSYDYSFPQEETYAQLQINKLNAIQYVGNIRTLSINLSRQKSPSQL
;
A
#
# COMPACT_ATOMS: atom_id res chain seq x y z
N MET A 1 -6.68 0.34 -33.76
CA MET A 1 -7.65 1.17 -33.00
C MET A 1 -7.02 1.53 -31.67
N ILE A 2 -7.06 2.80 -31.27
CA ILE A 2 -6.50 3.28 -30.00
C ILE A 2 -7.64 3.46 -29.00
N ILE A 3 -7.39 3.10 -27.74
CA ILE A 3 -8.27 3.30 -26.60
C ILE A 3 -7.59 4.32 -25.69
N SER A 4 -8.28 5.42 -25.43
CA SER A 4 -7.82 6.45 -24.50
C SER A 4 -8.51 6.25 -23.15
N ARG A 5 -7.71 6.22 -22.09
CA ARG A 5 -8.15 6.13 -20.69
C ARG A 5 -7.56 7.31 -19.93
N ASN A 6 -8.36 7.92 -19.05
CA ASN A 6 -7.91 9.04 -18.23
C ASN A 6 -8.25 8.76 -16.76
N ILE A 7 -7.30 9.05 -15.87
CA ILE A 7 -7.48 8.99 -14.42
C ILE A 7 -6.94 10.28 -13.82
N GLY A 8 -7.83 11.19 -13.42
CA GLY A 8 -7.45 12.54 -13.02
C GLY A 8 -6.70 13.26 -14.14
N GLN A 9 -5.43 13.59 -13.89
CA GLN A 9 -4.52 14.23 -14.86
C GLN A 9 -3.63 13.23 -15.61
N VAL A 10 -3.77 11.93 -15.35
CA VAL A 10 -2.96 10.88 -15.97
C VAL A 10 -3.71 10.38 -17.20
N GLU A 11 -3.06 10.45 -18.35
CA GLU A 11 -3.61 9.99 -19.63
C GLU A 11 -2.88 8.74 -20.09
N MET A 12 -3.62 7.76 -20.62
CA MET A 12 -3.08 6.57 -21.24
C MET A 12 -3.79 6.25 -22.55
N ASP A 13 -3.07 6.35 -23.65
CA ASP A 13 -3.50 5.87 -24.96
C ASP A 13 -2.93 4.45 -25.15
N LEU A 14 -3.74 3.51 -25.64
CA LEU A 14 -3.38 2.09 -25.70
C LEU A 14 -3.88 1.45 -26.99
N PHE A 15 -3.04 0.62 -27.62
CA PHE A 15 -3.49 -0.23 -28.72
C PHE A 15 -4.53 -1.23 -28.22
N LYS A 16 -5.66 -1.36 -28.95
CA LYS A 16 -6.79 -2.19 -28.53
C LYS A 16 -6.40 -3.63 -28.14
N ASP A 17 -5.46 -4.25 -28.83
CA ASP A 17 -5.07 -5.64 -28.52
C ASP A 17 -4.16 -5.78 -27.28
N LEU A 18 -3.75 -4.64 -26.70
CA LEU A 18 -3.05 -4.54 -25.43
C LEU A 18 -3.96 -4.10 -24.28
N GLU A 19 -5.25 -3.89 -24.54
CA GLU A 19 -6.21 -3.33 -23.56
C GLU A 19 -6.23 -4.09 -22.22
N ALA A 20 -6.16 -5.41 -22.30
CA ALA A 20 -6.18 -6.32 -21.15
C ALA A 20 -4.78 -6.72 -20.66
N LYS A 21 -3.72 -6.14 -21.24
CA LYS A 21 -2.31 -6.49 -20.94
C LYS A 21 -1.54 -5.38 -20.25
N ILE A 22 -2.03 -4.14 -20.32
CA ILE A 22 -1.38 -2.97 -19.73
C ILE A 22 -2.41 -2.18 -18.91
N SER A 23 -2.11 -2.03 -17.63
CA SER A 23 -2.80 -1.15 -16.69
C SER A 23 -1.96 0.10 -16.39
N PHE A 24 -2.60 1.13 -15.84
CA PHE A 24 -1.86 2.30 -15.33
C PHE A 24 -0.81 1.90 -14.27
N THR A 25 -1.11 0.91 -13.44
CA THR A 25 -0.23 0.46 -12.35
C THR A 25 1.06 -0.14 -12.87
N ASP A 26 1.01 -0.85 -13.99
CA ASP A 26 2.20 -1.45 -14.62
C ASP A 26 3.22 -0.35 -14.94
N LEU A 27 2.77 0.72 -15.60
CA LEU A 27 3.62 1.84 -16.01
C LEU A 27 4.07 2.74 -14.85
N CYS A 28 3.51 2.54 -13.66
CA CYS A 28 3.90 3.24 -12.42
C CYS A 28 4.98 2.52 -11.61
N GLN A 29 5.34 1.27 -11.96
CA GLN A 29 6.37 0.54 -11.24
C GLN A 29 7.78 1.07 -11.60
N PRO A 30 8.71 1.16 -10.63
CA PRO A 30 10.06 1.66 -10.86
C PRO A 30 10.86 0.82 -11.85
N ALA A 31 10.46 -0.44 -12.04
CA ALA A 31 10.94 -1.31 -13.09
C ALA A 31 9.81 -2.22 -13.57
N GLY A 32 9.86 -2.65 -14.81
CA GLY A 32 8.87 -3.56 -15.37
C GLY A 32 9.21 -4.04 -16.77
N THR A 33 8.39 -4.97 -17.25
CA THR A 33 8.51 -5.56 -18.57
C THR A 33 7.11 -5.81 -19.12
N ILE A 34 6.89 -5.41 -20.36
CA ILE A 34 5.69 -5.72 -21.13
C ILE A 34 6.10 -6.61 -22.28
N GLU A 35 5.52 -7.79 -22.36
CA GLU A 35 5.74 -8.77 -23.43
C GLU A 35 4.43 -9.16 -24.11
N PHE A 36 4.46 -9.24 -25.43
CA PHE A 36 3.32 -9.74 -26.20
C PHE A 36 3.76 -10.27 -27.57
N ASN A 37 2.89 -11.07 -28.17
CA ASN A 37 3.07 -11.57 -29.53
C ASN A 37 2.32 -10.67 -30.53
N GLY A 38 2.96 -10.38 -31.64
CA GLY A 38 2.35 -9.84 -32.86
C GLY A 38 2.32 -10.91 -33.95
N TYR A 39 1.30 -10.90 -34.79
CA TYR A 39 1.14 -11.87 -35.88
C TYR A 39 1.02 -11.15 -37.22
N ASP A 40 1.58 -11.78 -38.25
CA ASP A 40 1.37 -11.47 -39.68
C ASP A 40 1.35 -9.97 -40.03
N GLY A 41 2.53 -9.41 -40.29
CA GLY A 41 2.69 -8.03 -40.70
C GLY A 41 2.48 -7.01 -39.57
N PHE A 42 2.21 -7.45 -38.34
CA PHE A 42 2.02 -6.57 -37.18
C PHE A 42 3.11 -5.47 -37.06
N LEU A 43 4.38 -5.85 -37.21
CA LEU A 43 5.52 -4.92 -37.12
C LEU A 43 5.64 -3.95 -38.30
N LEU A 44 4.98 -4.22 -39.43
CA LEU A 44 5.05 -3.38 -40.64
C LEU A 44 4.07 -2.20 -40.59
N ASN A 45 3.18 -2.17 -39.60
CA ASN A 45 2.21 -1.10 -39.44
C ASN A 45 2.80 0.05 -38.60
N ASP A 46 2.27 1.26 -38.77
CA ASP A 46 2.54 2.39 -37.86
C ASP A 46 1.54 2.34 -36.69
N ILE A 47 1.95 1.69 -35.58
CA ILE A 47 1.07 1.41 -34.44
C ILE A 47 1.63 2.08 -33.19
N LEU A 48 0.85 2.96 -32.56
CA LEU A 48 1.08 3.33 -31.17
C LEU A 48 0.70 2.16 -30.27
N LEU A 49 1.67 1.58 -29.56
CA LEU A 49 1.42 0.50 -28.61
C LEU A 49 0.81 1.04 -27.33
N PHE A 50 1.48 2.01 -26.70
CA PHE A 50 0.93 2.80 -25.61
C PHE A 50 1.58 4.18 -25.54
N SER A 51 0.88 5.17 -25.00
CA SER A 51 1.42 6.47 -24.60
C SER A 51 0.87 6.82 -23.22
N PHE A 52 1.74 7.00 -22.25
CA PHE A 52 1.40 7.33 -20.87
C PHE A 52 1.95 8.71 -20.53
N ARG A 53 1.06 9.64 -20.15
CA ARG A 53 1.38 11.05 -19.96
C ARG A 53 0.90 11.57 -18.61
N TYR A 54 1.77 12.32 -17.94
CA TYR A 54 1.43 13.11 -16.75
C TYR A 54 2.39 14.29 -16.60
N ASN A 55 1.87 15.52 -16.70
CA ASN A 55 2.69 16.75 -16.73
C ASN A 55 3.81 16.64 -17.80
N ASN A 56 5.07 16.74 -17.38
CA ASN A 56 6.25 16.62 -18.25
C ASN A 56 6.77 15.18 -18.38
N PHE A 57 6.13 14.21 -17.71
CA PHE A 57 6.50 12.81 -17.79
C PHE A 57 5.76 12.14 -18.97
N ILE A 58 6.53 11.57 -19.89
CA ILE A 58 6.00 10.83 -21.03
C ILE A 58 6.70 9.47 -21.09
N PHE A 59 5.93 8.39 -21.15
CA PHE A 59 6.43 7.05 -21.41
C PHE A 59 5.62 6.40 -22.52
N GLU A 60 6.26 6.09 -23.64
CA GLU A 60 5.56 5.73 -24.88
C GLU A 60 6.29 4.60 -25.59
N ALA A 61 5.53 3.74 -26.26
CA ALA A 61 6.06 2.78 -27.19
C ALA A 61 5.24 2.72 -28.48
N LYS A 62 5.91 2.54 -29.60
CA LYS A 62 5.29 2.46 -30.93
C LYS A 62 6.04 1.50 -31.84
N ILE A 63 5.39 1.12 -32.92
CA ILE A 63 5.93 0.32 -34.01
C ILE A 63 5.89 1.15 -35.26
N ARG A 64 6.97 1.09 -36.04
CA ARG A 64 7.01 1.64 -37.39
C ARG A 64 8.07 0.92 -38.21
N ASP A 65 7.73 0.53 -39.44
CA ASP A 65 8.67 -0.02 -40.42
C ASP A 65 9.50 -1.22 -39.90
N GLY A 66 8.87 -2.14 -39.16
CA GLY A 66 9.56 -3.32 -38.62
C GLY A 66 10.32 -3.07 -37.32
N ILE A 67 10.25 -1.85 -36.75
CA ILE A 67 11.02 -1.44 -35.58
C ILE A 67 10.07 -1.09 -34.43
N VAL A 68 10.36 -1.60 -33.24
CA VAL A 68 9.73 -1.14 -31.99
C VAL A 68 10.56 0.00 -31.43
N PHE A 69 9.90 1.09 -31.08
CA PHE A 69 10.47 2.25 -30.42
C PHE A 69 9.90 2.34 -29.01
N VAL A 70 10.75 2.70 -28.05
CA VAL A 70 10.35 3.09 -26.70
C VAL A 70 10.93 4.47 -26.40
N ARG A 71 10.16 5.31 -25.70
CA ARG A 71 10.53 6.66 -25.31
C ARG A 71 10.21 6.89 -23.86
N ARG A 72 11.14 7.48 -23.11
CA ARG A 72 10.89 8.12 -21.83
C ARG A 72 11.36 9.58 -21.89
N ASN A 73 10.42 10.51 -21.79
CA ASN A 73 10.64 11.94 -21.98
C ASN A 73 11.28 12.22 -23.35
N GLU A 74 12.48 12.79 -23.37
CA GLU A 74 13.25 13.12 -24.57
C GLU A 74 14.23 12.00 -25.01
N LEU A 75 14.25 10.87 -24.31
CA LEU A 75 15.16 9.77 -24.61
C LEU A 75 14.42 8.62 -25.28
N TYR A 76 15.05 8.07 -26.32
CA TYR A 76 14.47 7.07 -27.20
C TYR A 76 15.40 5.88 -27.32
N GLN A 77 14.82 4.69 -27.48
CA GLN A 77 15.51 3.48 -27.87
C GLN A 77 14.67 2.74 -28.90
N HIS A 78 15.31 1.95 -29.75
CA HIS A 78 14.62 1.11 -30.72
C HIS A 78 15.21 -0.30 -30.78
N SER A 79 14.39 -1.25 -31.24
CA SER A 79 14.81 -2.62 -31.50
C SER A 79 15.61 -2.71 -32.80
N GLU A 80 16.07 -3.92 -33.11
CA GLU A 80 16.44 -4.26 -34.50
C GLU A 80 15.21 -4.22 -35.40
N GLN A 81 15.44 -3.99 -36.70
CA GLN A 81 14.40 -4.00 -37.71
C GLN A 81 14.09 -5.44 -38.12
N VAL A 82 12.82 -5.83 -38.08
CA VAL A 82 12.33 -7.13 -38.52
C VAL A 82 11.32 -6.91 -39.65
N LEU A 83 11.67 -7.36 -40.85
CA LEU A 83 10.87 -7.20 -42.07
C LEU A 83 10.03 -8.44 -42.41
N ASP A 84 10.23 -9.56 -41.69
CA ASP A 84 9.48 -10.80 -41.89
C ASP A 84 8.01 -10.55 -41.58
N SER A 85 7.16 -10.71 -42.62
CA SER A 85 5.73 -10.38 -42.55
C SER A 85 4.84 -11.57 -42.17
N ILE A 86 5.38 -12.78 -42.08
CA ILE A 86 4.59 -14.01 -41.89
C ILE A 86 5.07 -14.76 -40.65
N GLY A 87 4.16 -15.01 -39.71
CA GLY A 87 4.43 -15.76 -38.48
C GLY A 87 4.30 -14.94 -37.20
N CYS A 88 4.77 -15.53 -36.10
CA CYS A 88 4.71 -14.94 -34.77
C CYS A 88 5.98 -14.14 -34.47
N THR A 89 5.79 -12.85 -34.15
CA THR A 89 6.83 -11.96 -33.65
C THR A 89 6.64 -11.75 -32.16
N LYS A 90 7.72 -11.73 -31.38
CA LYS A 90 7.65 -11.38 -29.95
C LYS A 90 8.20 -9.98 -29.76
N VAL A 91 7.50 -9.16 -29.00
CA VAL A 91 7.91 -7.81 -28.64
C VAL A 91 8.09 -7.74 -27.13
N ALA A 92 9.20 -7.17 -26.68
CA ALA A 92 9.43 -6.83 -25.28
C ALA A 92 9.76 -5.34 -25.13
N ILE A 93 9.21 -4.73 -24.10
CA ILE A 93 9.54 -3.36 -23.67
C ILE A 93 9.91 -3.45 -22.19
N GLN A 94 11.09 -2.96 -21.84
CA GLN A 94 11.63 -3.01 -20.48
C GLN A 94 12.02 -1.63 -20.00
N TRP A 95 11.87 -1.39 -18.70
CA TRP A 95 12.36 -0.18 -18.07
C TRP A 95 12.80 -0.45 -16.64
N ASP A 96 13.70 0.39 -16.17
CA ASP A 96 14.01 0.61 -14.76
C ASP A 96 14.21 2.13 -14.52
N ILE A 97 14.56 2.52 -13.30
CA ILE A 97 14.77 3.94 -12.96
C ILE A 97 15.88 4.62 -13.78
N GLY A 98 16.85 3.88 -14.33
CA GLY A 98 18.01 4.39 -15.05
C GLY A 98 18.12 3.92 -16.50
N SER A 99 17.18 3.13 -17.01
CA SER A 99 17.20 2.65 -18.40
C SER A 99 15.81 2.41 -18.99
N ILE A 100 15.73 2.48 -20.31
CA ILE A 100 14.61 1.97 -21.11
C ILE A 100 15.17 1.07 -22.20
N GLY A 101 14.41 0.07 -22.61
CA GLY A 101 14.80 -0.82 -23.69
C GLY A 101 13.62 -1.49 -24.38
N CYS A 102 13.88 -1.96 -25.58
CA CYS A 102 12.93 -2.74 -26.35
C CYS A 102 13.65 -3.78 -27.21
N GLY A 103 12.97 -4.88 -27.48
CA GLY A 103 13.49 -6.00 -28.26
C GLY A 103 12.39 -6.63 -29.08
N VAL A 104 12.79 -7.23 -30.21
CA VAL A 104 11.90 -7.94 -31.11
C VAL A 104 12.56 -9.24 -31.52
N ILE A 105 11.82 -10.35 -31.43
CA ILE A 105 12.20 -11.63 -32.01
C ILE A 105 11.31 -11.89 -33.21
N GLY A 106 11.91 -11.97 -34.40
CA GLY A 106 11.22 -12.37 -35.61
C GLY A 106 10.92 -13.87 -35.65
N PRO A 107 10.03 -14.32 -36.55
CA PRO A 107 9.67 -15.74 -36.68
C PRO A 107 10.88 -16.63 -37.01
N SER A 108 11.82 -16.09 -37.79
CA SER A 108 13.03 -16.78 -38.24
C SER A 108 14.24 -16.57 -37.29
N SER A 109 14.11 -15.70 -36.29
CA SER A 109 15.21 -15.34 -35.38
C SER A 109 15.52 -16.48 -34.41
N LYS A 110 16.82 -16.77 -34.22
CA LYS A 110 17.29 -17.70 -33.19
C LYS A 110 17.68 -16.92 -31.92
N GLY A 111 17.55 -17.56 -30.76
CA GLY A 111 17.91 -16.98 -29.46
C GLY A 111 16.71 -16.60 -28.59
N ASP A 112 16.99 -16.21 -27.35
CA ASP A 112 15.99 -15.69 -26.42
C ASP A 112 15.82 -14.16 -26.57
N MET A 113 14.86 -13.58 -25.86
CA MET A 113 14.61 -12.12 -25.92
C MET A 113 15.81 -11.31 -25.47
N ASN A 114 16.63 -11.83 -24.55
CA ASN A 114 17.79 -11.10 -24.00
C ASN A 114 18.82 -10.78 -25.09
N CYS A 115 19.01 -11.66 -26.07
CA CYS A 115 19.89 -11.42 -27.21
C CYS A 115 19.43 -10.26 -28.12
N HIS A 116 18.12 -9.96 -28.11
CA HIS A 116 17.48 -8.99 -29.00
C HIS A 116 17.10 -7.69 -28.29
N MET A 117 17.27 -7.62 -26.96
CA MET A 117 17.02 -6.40 -26.19
C MET A 117 18.09 -5.34 -26.49
N ARG A 118 17.62 -4.14 -26.83
CA ARG A 118 18.46 -2.94 -26.93
C ARG A 118 17.99 -1.96 -25.87
N SER A 119 18.91 -1.44 -25.07
CA SER A 119 18.61 -0.50 -23.99
C SER A 119 19.51 0.72 -24.03
N VAL A 120 18.98 1.83 -23.54
CA VAL A 120 19.71 3.08 -23.36
C VAL A 120 19.62 3.51 -21.90
N LYS A 121 20.72 4.04 -21.37
CA LYS A 121 20.72 4.68 -20.05
C LYS A 121 20.00 6.01 -20.13
N THR A 122 19.21 6.30 -19.12
CA THR A 122 18.56 7.59 -18.92
C THR A 122 19.06 8.21 -17.61
N PRO A 123 18.83 9.51 -17.38
CA PRO A 123 18.82 10.06 -16.05
C PRO A 123 17.92 9.23 -15.13
N ILE A 124 18.29 9.15 -13.85
CA ILE A 124 17.46 8.49 -12.83
C ILE A 124 16.09 9.17 -12.83
N THR A 125 15.09 8.47 -13.33
CA THR A 125 13.73 8.95 -13.53
C THR A 125 12.79 7.98 -12.83
N THR A 126 12.30 8.39 -11.66
CA THR A 126 11.17 7.72 -11.00
C THR A 126 9.86 8.29 -11.54
N GLN A 127 8.83 7.47 -11.63
CA GLN A 127 7.49 7.98 -11.90
C GLN A 127 7.09 8.98 -10.81
N PRO A 128 6.47 10.12 -11.16
CA PRO A 128 5.98 11.07 -10.18
C PRO A 128 5.04 10.38 -9.17
N ARG A 129 5.31 10.54 -7.87
CA ARG A 129 4.55 9.88 -6.80
C ARG A 129 3.08 10.29 -6.80
N GLU A 130 2.80 11.48 -7.31
CA GLU A 130 1.48 12.05 -7.51
C GLU A 130 0.60 11.13 -8.38
N ILE A 131 1.19 10.43 -9.36
CA ILE A 131 0.48 9.46 -10.21
C ILE A 131 -0.04 8.30 -9.36
N ILE A 132 0.78 7.76 -8.45
CA ILE A 132 0.37 6.66 -7.56
C ILE A 132 -0.78 7.13 -6.66
N ASN A 133 -0.72 8.36 -6.15
CA ASN A 133 -1.78 8.95 -5.34
C ASN A 133 -3.06 9.17 -6.15
N ILE A 134 -2.97 9.65 -7.40
CA ILE A 134 -4.11 9.81 -8.31
C ILE A 134 -4.74 8.46 -8.62
N LEU A 135 -3.95 7.43 -8.90
CA LEU A 135 -4.45 6.08 -9.18
C LEU A 135 -5.16 5.49 -7.96
N ARG A 136 -4.60 5.65 -6.76
CA ARG A 136 -5.30 5.27 -5.52
C ARG A 136 -6.62 6.02 -5.41
N LYS A 137 -6.58 7.36 -5.54
CA LYS A 137 -7.75 8.25 -5.46
C LYS A 137 -8.91 7.86 -6.36
N ASN A 138 -8.62 7.45 -7.58
CA ASN A 138 -9.66 7.23 -8.59
C ASN A 138 -9.99 5.74 -8.83
N ASN A 139 -9.06 4.81 -8.61
CA ASN A 139 -9.33 3.37 -8.76
C ASN A 139 -9.85 2.71 -7.48
N LEU A 140 -9.56 3.27 -6.30
CA LEU A 140 -9.88 2.65 -5.01
C LEU A 140 -10.78 3.51 -4.13
N LEU A 141 -10.65 4.85 -4.17
CA LEU A 141 -11.37 5.70 -3.22
C LEU A 141 -12.76 6.07 -3.77
N ASN A 142 -13.76 5.91 -2.93
CA ASN A 142 -14.92 6.80 -2.98
C ASN A 142 -14.37 8.22 -2.70
N ASN A 143 -14.79 9.27 -3.42
CA ASN A 143 -14.38 10.68 -3.16
C ASN A 143 -15.01 11.20 -1.85
N GLN A 144 -14.95 10.40 -0.79
CA GLN A 144 -15.57 10.63 0.49
C GLN A 144 -14.76 11.70 1.21
N ILE A 145 -15.31 12.91 1.21
CA ILE A 145 -14.89 13.98 2.11
C ILE A 145 -15.73 13.84 3.37
N TYR A 146 -15.08 13.75 4.52
CA TYR A 146 -15.78 13.65 5.80
C TYR A 146 -16.46 14.98 6.13
N SER A 147 -17.71 14.94 6.60
CA SER A 147 -18.45 16.17 6.94
C SER A 147 -17.84 16.86 8.16
N ASN A 148 -17.32 16.08 9.11
CA ASN A 148 -16.68 16.55 10.34
C ASN A 148 -15.66 15.50 10.86
N ILE A 149 -14.83 15.85 11.85
CA ILE A 149 -13.84 14.91 12.42
C ILE A 149 -14.51 13.75 13.16
N SER A 150 -15.69 13.94 13.74
CA SER A 150 -16.41 12.87 14.43
C SER A 150 -16.78 11.73 13.48
N ASP A 151 -17.20 12.03 12.25
CA ASP A 151 -17.48 11.03 11.21
C ASP A 151 -16.23 10.22 10.86
N LEU A 152 -15.08 10.90 10.72
CA LEU A 152 -13.78 10.25 10.52
C LEU A 152 -13.43 9.36 11.71
N PHE A 153 -13.62 9.85 12.93
CA PHE A 153 -13.30 9.15 14.17
C PHE A 153 -14.12 7.86 14.36
N LEU A 154 -15.42 7.92 14.06
CA LEU A 154 -16.30 6.75 14.07
C LEU A 154 -15.87 5.75 12.99
N THR A 155 -15.62 6.23 11.77
CA THR A 155 -15.16 5.37 10.66
C THR A 155 -13.88 4.65 11.00
N VAL A 156 -12.88 5.34 11.56
CA VAL A 156 -11.61 4.73 11.99
C VAL A 156 -11.84 3.69 13.08
N THR A 157 -12.75 3.96 14.01
CA THR A 157 -13.08 2.99 15.06
C THR A 157 -13.68 1.71 14.47
N ASP A 158 -14.63 1.83 13.53
CA ASP A 158 -15.23 0.68 12.87
C ASP A 158 -14.16 -0.10 12.05
N CYS A 159 -13.24 0.62 11.39
CA CYS A 159 -12.13 -0.01 10.68
C CYS A 159 -11.18 -0.79 11.60
N ILE A 160 -10.93 -0.31 12.82
CA ILE A 160 -10.15 -1.04 13.83
C ILE A 160 -10.84 -2.35 14.22
N ASP A 161 -12.17 -2.34 14.38
CA ASP A 161 -12.93 -3.56 14.65
C ASP A 161 -12.87 -4.54 13.46
N PHE A 162 -13.02 -4.05 12.22
CA PHE A 162 -12.84 -4.87 11.03
C PHE A 162 -11.44 -5.46 10.91
N CYS A 163 -10.39 -4.71 11.29
CA CYS A 163 -9.03 -5.25 11.37
C CYS A 163 -8.95 -6.47 12.29
N GLU A 164 -9.54 -6.41 13.49
CA GLU A 164 -9.58 -7.55 14.39
C GLU A 164 -10.28 -8.75 13.71
N GLN A 165 -11.45 -8.52 13.12
CA GLN A 165 -12.23 -9.57 12.47
C GLN A 165 -11.45 -10.25 11.34
N ASP A 166 -10.77 -9.49 10.47
CA ASP A 166 -9.98 -10.05 9.39
C ASP A 166 -8.73 -10.76 9.91
N ILE A 167 -8.05 -10.20 10.91
CA ILE A 167 -6.91 -10.88 11.57
C ILE A 167 -7.34 -12.27 12.07
N ARG A 168 -8.49 -12.34 12.75
CA ARG A 168 -9.06 -13.60 13.25
C ARG A 168 -9.47 -14.53 12.12
N ARG A 169 -10.18 -14.02 11.13
CA ARG A 169 -10.71 -14.80 10.00
C ARG A 169 -9.62 -15.52 9.23
N TYR A 170 -8.47 -14.86 9.05
CA TYR A 170 -7.35 -15.41 8.29
C TYR A 170 -6.31 -16.13 9.14
N GLY A 171 -6.52 -16.26 10.45
CA GLY A 171 -5.52 -16.83 11.36
C GLY A 171 -4.22 -16.02 11.37
N ALA A 172 -4.32 -14.70 11.14
CA ALA A 172 -3.18 -13.80 11.04
C ALA A 172 -2.68 -13.36 12.42
N GLU A 173 -3.41 -13.69 13.51
CA GLU A 173 -2.96 -13.40 14.86
C GLU A 173 -1.57 -13.99 15.14
N LYS A 174 -1.21 -15.11 14.48
CA LYS A 174 0.12 -15.74 14.52
C LYS A 174 1.27 -14.80 14.16
N MET A 175 1.02 -13.77 13.36
CA MET A 175 2.04 -12.80 12.94
C MET A 175 2.47 -11.88 14.08
N PHE A 176 1.70 -11.80 15.16
CA PHE A 176 1.97 -10.95 16.33
C PHE A 176 2.69 -11.69 17.47
N TRP A 177 3.12 -12.93 17.23
CA TRP A 177 3.81 -13.77 18.19
C TRP A 177 5.15 -14.25 17.63
N ASP A 178 6.18 -14.26 18.48
CA ASP A 178 7.49 -14.86 18.22
C ASP A 178 7.63 -16.20 18.92
N LYS A 179 8.55 -17.03 18.43
CA LYS A 179 8.97 -18.25 19.14
C LYS A 179 9.84 -17.84 20.33
N GLY A 180 9.45 -18.30 21.52
CA GLY A 180 10.23 -18.18 22.74
C GLY A 180 11.40 -19.17 22.79
N SER A 181 12.09 -19.19 23.93
CA SER A 181 13.28 -20.01 24.17
C SER A 181 12.99 -21.50 24.38
N GLY A 182 11.75 -21.87 24.70
CA GLY A 182 11.31 -23.26 24.80
C GLY A 182 10.76 -23.78 23.47
N MET A 183 10.90 -25.08 23.23
CA MET A 183 10.22 -25.79 22.13
C MET A 183 8.71 -25.51 22.27
N ASP A 184 8.15 -24.77 21.32
CA ASP A 184 6.74 -24.34 21.23
C ASP A 184 6.24 -23.21 22.14
N THR A 185 7.10 -22.58 22.96
CA THR A 185 6.69 -21.36 23.69
C THR A 185 6.45 -20.18 22.75
N LEU A 186 5.38 -19.41 22.97
CA LEU A 186 5.03 -18.23 22.19
C LEU A 186 5.08 -16.98 23.04
N ILE A 187 5.79 -15.96 22.57
CA ILE A 187 5.87 -14.66 23.23
C ILE A 187 5.28 -13.59 22.32
N PRO A 188 4.51 -12.61 22.84
CA PRO A 188 4.06 -11.48 22.05
C PRO A 188 5.25 -10.74 21.44
N LYS A 189 5.09 -10.27 20.19
CA LYS A 189 6.02 -9.29 19.62
C LYS A 189 6.07 -8.02 20.47
N ARG A 190 7.11 -7.20 20.26
CA ARG A 190 7.21 -5.89 20.90
C ARG A 190 6.11 -4.97 20.38
N GLU A 191 5.68 -4.02 21.20
CA GLU A 191 4.62 -3.05 20.86
C GLU A 191 4.82 -2.36 19.49
N PRO A 192 6.02 -1.88 19.11
CA PRO A 192 6.22 -1.27 17.80
C PRO A 192 5.98 -2.24 16.64
N ASP A 193 6.37 -3.51 16.80
CA ASP A 193 6.22 -4.53 15.77
C ASP A 193 4.74 -4.93 15.62
N ILE A 194 3.99 -4.98 16.73
CA ILE A 194 2.53 -5.19 16.71
C ILE A 194 1.83 -4.00 16.03
N THR A 195 2.22 -2.78 16.40
CA THR A 195 1.69 -1.53 15.86
C THR A 195 1.79 -1.48 14.34
N ILE A 196 2.97 -1.80 13.78
CA ILE A 196 3.19 -1.85 12.33
C ILE A 196 2.28 -2.90 11.66
N GLY A 197 2.11 -4.06 12.29
CA GLY A 197 1.22 -5.10 11.78
C GLY A 197 -0.24 -4.62 11.73
N ILE A 198 -0.75 -4.03 12.83
CA ILE A 198 -2.11 -3.46 12.88
C ILE A 198 -2.28 -2.33 11.86
N ALA A 199 -1.29 -1.45 11.71
CA ALA A 199 -1.31 -0.38 10.73
C ALA A 199 -1.44 -0.91 9.31
N THR A 200 -0.82 -2.04 9.00
CA THR A 200 -0.90 -2.69 7.69
C THR A 200 -2.32 -3.14 7.37
N PHE A 201 -3.02 -3.76 8.34
CA PHE A 201 -4.44 -4.11 8.18
C PHE A 201 -5.30 -2.85 8.04
N LEU A 202 -5.10 -1.86 8.93
CA LEU A 202 -5.86 -0.62 8.92
C LEU A 202 -5.70 0.15 7.61
N ASN A 203 -4.51 0.13 7.01
CA ASN A 203 -4.21 0.80 5.74
C ASN A 203 -5.03 0.24 4.57
N THR A 204 -5.48 -1.01 4.66
CA THR A 204 -6.39 -1.60 3.65
C THR A 204 -7.74 -0.90 3.66
N TYR A 205 -8.28 -0.62 4.85
CA TYR A 205 -9.52 0.15 5.00
C TYR A 205 -9.31 1.65 4.81
N ALA A 206 -8.13 2.15 5.16
CA ALA A 206 -7.74 3.54 4.93
C ALA A 206 -7.89 3.92 3.45
N ALA A 207 -7.42 3.04 2.56
CA ALA A 207 -7.67 3.15 1.14
C ALA A 207 -9.17 3.06 0.80
N LEU A 208 -9.96 2.17 1.41
CA LEU A 208 -11.40 2.14 1.06
C LEU A 208 -12.15 3.41 1.48
N TYR A 209 -11.81 3.96 2.64
CA TYR A 209 -12.54 5.07 3.28
C TYR A 209 -11.87 6.44 3.13
N ASN A 210 -10.79 6.55 2.35
CA ASN A 210 -10.10 7.82 2.06
C ASN A 210 -9.53 8.52 3.32
N PHE A 211 -8.84 7.76 4.16
CA PHE A 211 -7.95 8.29 5.19
C PHE A 211 -6.54 7.70 5.02
N ASP A 212 -5.55 8.34 5.63
CA ASP A 212 -4.16 7.87 5.65
C ASP A 212 -3.79 7.39 7.05
N VAL A 213 -3.07 6.26 7.12
CA VAL A 213 -2.47 5.74 8.35
C VAL A 213 -0.98 6.03 8.30
N ASN A 214 -0.47 6.80 9.27
CA ASN A 214 0.95 7.08 9.42
C ASN A 214 1.44 6.46 10.72
N CYS A 215 2.48 5.63 10.64
CA CYS A 215 3.25 5.17 11.79
C CYS A 215 4.63 5.80 11.71
N GLU A 216 5.10 6.41 12.79
CA GLU A 216 6.49 6.85 12.84
C GLU A 216 7.40 5.65 13.05
N THR A 217 8.33 5.43 12.12
CA THR A 217 9.48 4.56 12.37
C THR A 217 10.35 5.21 13.44
N GLN A 218 10.75 4.44 14.45
CA GLN A 218 11.57 4.93 15.57
C GLN A 218 12.77 5.77 15.08
N VAL A 219 12.66 7.09 15.22
CA VAL A 219 13.79 8.03 15.23
C VAL A 219 13.60 8.88 16.49
N GLY A 220 14.62 8.94 17.34
CA GLY A 220 14.52 9.30 18.75
C GLY A 220 13.73 10.57 19.12
N ASN A 221 13.25 10.57 20.37
CA ASN A 221 12.45 11.57 21.09
C ASN A 221 10.91 11.46 20.95
N GLY A 222 10.35 10.35 21.44
CA GLY A 222 8.91 10.23 21.75
C GLY A 222 8.03 10.24 20.50
N SER A 223 7.94 9.08 19.85
CA SER A 223 7.18 8.84 18.62
C SER A 223 5.72 8.50 18.90
N ILE A 224 4.83 9.04 18.07
CA ILE A 224 3.40 8.70 18.08
C ILE A 224 3.22 7.31 17.44
N ASP A 225 2.47 6.40 18.07
CA ASP A 225 2.26 5.04 17.54
C ASP A 225 1.48 5.04 16.22
N PHE A 226 0.35 5.77 16.15
CA PHE A 226 -0.31 6.10 14.88
C PHE A 226 -0.81 7.53 14.81
N THR A 227 -0.82 8.07 13.60
CA THR A 227 -1.61 9.23 13.23
C THR A 227 -2.51 8.89 12.06
N ILE A 228 -3.81 9.16 12.21
CA ILE A 228 -4.75 9.15 11.09
C ILE A 228 -4.92 10.57 10.58
N SER A 229 -4.95 10.73 9.26
CA SER A 229 -5.29 12.00 8.62
C SER A 229 -6.26 11.80 7.47
N ALA A 230 -7.23 12.70 7.33
CA ALA A 230 -8.13 12.72 6.18
C ALA A 230 -8.58 14.14 5.85
N THR A 231 -9.13 14.32 4.65
CA THR A 231 -9.78 15.59 4.29
C THR A 231 -11.16 15.68 4.94
N VAL A 232 -11.37 16.72 5.72
CA VAL A 232 -12.61 17.04 6.41
C VAL A 232 -13.10 18.39 5.91
N LYS A 233 -14.40 18.46 5.62
CA LYS A 233 -15.06 19.66 5.13
C LYS A 233 -14.82 20.86 6.08
N ASP A 234 -14.64 22.05 5.50
CA ASP A 234 -14.51 23.34 6.19
C ASP A 234 -13.27 23.54 7.09
N ILE A 235 -12.54 22.48 7.44
CA ILE A 235 -11.34 22.56 8.30
C ILE A 235 -10.05 22.05 7.62
N GLY A 236 -10.15 21.45 6.43
CA GLY A 236 -9.01 20.93 5.68
C GLY A 236 -8.59 19.54 6.16
N ILE A 237 -7.42 19.41 6.79
CA ILE A 237 -6.91 18.10 7.22
C ILE A 237 -7.30 17.84 8.67
N GLY A 238 -8.22 16.91 8.90
CA GLY A 238 -8.53 16.36 10.22
C GLY A 238 -7.49 15.33 10.63
N ARG A 239 -7.17 15.25 11.93
CA ARG A 239 -6.21 14.30 12.49
C ARG A 239 -6.76 13.57 13.70
N ILE A 240 -6.38 12.31 13.88
CA ILE A 240 -6.65 11.53 15.09
C ILE A 240 -5.33 10.94 15.57
N ALA A 241 -5.03 11.14 16.85
CA ALA A 241 -3.87 10.51 17.49
C ALA A 241 -4.26 9.10 17.95
N ILE A 242 -3.41 8.10 17.74
CA ILE A 242 -3.60 6.78 18.33
C ILE A 242 -2.35 6.42 19.11
N GLU A 243 -2.54 6.08 20.38
CA GLU A 243 -1.52 5.52 21.26
C GLU A 243 -1.88 4.08 21.56
N ALA A 244 -0.90 3.17 21.46
CA ALA A 244 -1.14 1.76 21.68
C ALA A 244 -0.25 1.16 22.77
N LYS A 245 -0.82 0.25 23.55
CA LYS A 245 -0.11 -0.48 24.60
C LYS A 245 -0.61 -1.92 24.66
N LYS A 246 0.28 -2.85 24.99
CA LYS A 246 -0.17 -4.17 25.42
C LYS A 246 -0.96 -4.05 26.72
N ALA A 247 -1.97 -4.89 26.87
CA ALA A 247 -2.84 -4.89 28.04
C ALA A 247 -2.11 -5.12 29.38
N ASP A 248 -0.92 -5.71 29.34
CA ASP A 248 -0.05 -5.98 30.47
C ASP A 248 1.16 -5.04 30.57
N SER A 249 1.18 -3.97 29.78
CA SER A 249 2.25 -2.96 29.83
C SER A 249 2.27 -2.24 31.18
N ASN A 250 3.46 -2.07 31.75
CA ASN A 250 3.64 -1.27 32.97
C ASN A 250 3.32 0.22 32.75
N ASP A 251 3.42 0.68 31.50
CA ASP A 251 3.12 2.05 31.10
C ASP A 251 1.66 2.24 30.62
N LEU A 252 0.79 1.24 30.79
CA LEU A 252 -0.61 1.29 30.34
C LEU A 252 -1.37 2.51 30.87
N LYS A 253 -1.14 2.92 32.13
CA LYS A 253 -1.77 4.12 32.68
C LYS A 253 -1.15 5.40 32.12
N LYS A 254 0.18 5.42 32.03
CA LYS A 254 0.97 6.56 31.55
C LYS A 254 0.68 6.89 30.08
N GLY A 255 0.44 5.87 29.26
CA GLY A 255 0.05 6.02 27.86
C GLY A 255 -1.22 6.84 27.70
N LEU A 256 -2.26 6.48 28.45
CA LEU A 256 -3.55 7.17 28.40
C LEU A 256 -3.51 8.56 29.07
N GLU A 257 -2.85 8.69 30.23
CA GLU A 257 -2.83 9.94 31.01
C GLU A 257 -1.93 11.03 30.44
N LYS A 258 -0.83 10.64 29.79
CA LYS A 258 0.23 11.57 29.40
C LYS A 258 0.56 11.48 27.92
N GLN A 259 0.88 10.30 27.41
CA GLN A 259 1.42 10.16 26.05
C GLN A 259 0.38 10.55 24.99
N LEU A 260 -0.82 9.97 25.07
CA LEU A 260 -1.89 10.27 24.10
C LEU A 260 -2.31 11.76 24.15
N PRO A 261 -2.57 12.39 25.31
CA PRO A 261 -2.83 13.83 25.37
C PRO A 261 -1.70 14.71 24.84
N GLU A 262 -0.43 14.37 25.10
CA GLU A 262 0.71 15.09 24.52
C GLU A 262 0.71 15.02 23.00
N TYR A 263 0.38 13.86 22.44
CA TYR A 263 0.31 13.65 20.99
C TYR A 263 -0.86 14.40 20.35
N MET A 264 -2.03 14.36 20.98
CA MET A 264 -3.20 15.16 20.57
C MET A 264 -2.86 16.66 20.52
N ASN A 265 -2.15 17.17 21.54
CA ASN A 265 -1.71 18.56 21.57
C ASN A 265 -0.71 18.90 20.45
N ARG A 266 0.29 18.04 20.21
CA ARG A 266 1.26 18.21 19.11
C ARG A 266 0.58 18.23 17.74
N LEU A 267 -0.39 17.34 17.53
CA LEU A 267 -1.16 17.24 16.29
C LEU A 267 -2.27 18.29 16.16
N ARG A 268 -2.51 19.09 17.21
CA ARG A 268 -3.60 20.07 17.33
C ARG A 268 -4.96 19.44 17.01
N THR A 269 -5.25 18.31 17.66
CA THR A 269 -6.52 17.60 17.53
C THR A 269 -7.13 17.33 18.89
N ASP A 270 -8.47 17.35 18.96
CA ASP A 270 -9.24 16.96 20.13
C ASP A 270 -9.66 15.49 20.11
N TYR A 271 -9.21 14.70 19.12
CA TYR A 271 -9.60 13.30 18.95
C TYR A 271 -8.42 12.34 19.13
N GLY A 272 -8.62 11.35 20.02
CA GLY A 272 -7.62 10.34 20.34
C GLY A 272 -8.21 8.93 20.46
N ILE A 273 -7.45 7.91 20.07
CA ILE A 273 -7.78 6.51 20.31
C ILE A 273 -6.69 5.92 21.18
N TYR A 274 -7.09 5.29 22.29
CA TYR A 274 -6.19 4.52 23.13
C TYR A 274 -6.40 3.04 22.86
N LEU A 275 -5.48 2.41 22.15
CA LEU A 275 -5.62 1.06 21.62
C LEU A 275 -4.89 0.04 22.50
N VAL A 276 -5.61 -0.94 23.01
CA VAL A 276 -5.06 -1.97 23.88
C VAL A 276 -4.91 -3.29 23.13
N TYR A 277 -3.67 -3.79 23.02
CA TYR A 277 -3.42 -5.12 22.46
C TYR A 277 -3.68 -6.19 23.51
N TRP A 278 -4.70 -7.02 23.26
CA TRP A 278 -5.06 -8.13 24.12
C TRP A 278 -4.40 -9.43 23.63
N MET A 279 -3.37 -9.86 24.35
CA MET A 279 -2.43 -10.91 23.92
C MET A 279 -2.44 -12.10 24.89
N LYS A 280 -3.39 -13.03 24.79
CA LYS A 280 -3.34 -14.29 25.56
C LYS A 280 -2.95 -15.48 24.69
N SER A 281 -2.25 -16.44 25.26
CA SER A 281 -2.05 -17.77 24.67
C SER A 281 -2.00 -18.82 25.76
N TYR A 282 -1.86 -20.10 25.40
CA TYR A 282 -1.70 -21.18 26.37
C TYR A 282 -0.46 -20.98 27.26
N ASP A 283 0.63 -20.45 26.69
CA ASP A 283 1.91 -20.23 27.38
C ASP A 283 2.11 -18.77 27.83
N TYR A 284 1.14 -17.89 27.56
CA TYR A 284 1.18 -16.47 27.91
C TYR A 284 -0.17 -16.02 28.50
N SER A 285 -0.24 -15.97 29.83
CA SER A 285 -1.49 -15.73 30.57
C SER A 285 -1.79 -14.27 30.86
N PHE A 286 -1.03 -13.33 30.31
CA PHE A 286 -1.27 -11.90 30.52
C PHE A 286 -2.18 -11.30 29.44
N PRO A 287 -2.96 -10.24 29.73
CA PRO A 287 -3.14 -9.63 31.06
C PRO A 287 -3.89 -10.57 32.02
N GLN A 288 -3.78 -10.33 33.33
CA GLN A 288 -4.40 -11.19 34.34
C GLN A 288 -5.93 -11.08 34.33
N GLU A 289 -6.47 -9.95 33.87
CA GLU A 289 -7.91 -9.76 33.70
C GLU A 289 -8.49 -10.74 32.67
N GLU A 290 -9.71 -11.22 32.90
CA GLU A 290 -10.34 -12.20 32.01
C GLU A 290 -10.86 -11.58 30.71
N THR A 291 -11.32 -10.33 30.79
CA THR A 291 -11.89 -9.61 29.66
C THR A 291 -11.35 -8.19 29.58
N TYR A 292 -11.39 -7.61 28.38
CA TYR A 292 -11.04 -6.20 28.20
C TYR A 292 -11.94 -5.27 29.03
N ALA A 293 -13.24 -5.56 29.15
CA ALA A 293 -14.15 -4.77 29.98
C ALA A 293 -13.71 -4.72 31.45
N GLN A 294 -13.25 -5.85 31.98
CA GLN A 294 -12.71 -5.90 33.35
C GLN A 294 -11.42 -5.07 33.48
N LEU A 295 -10.49 -5.17 32.52
CA LEU A 295 -9.30 -4.31 32.49
C LEU A 295 -9.66 -2.84 32.40
N GLN A 296 -10.64 -2.49 31.57
CA GLN A 296 -11.09 -1.12 31.38
C GLN A 296 -11.63 -0.55 32.70
N ILE A 297 -12.51 -1.29 33.38
CA ILE A 297 -13.06 -0.90 34.70
C ILE A 297 -11.94 -0.74 35.73
N ASN A 298 -11.02 -1.72 35.81
CA ASN A 298 -10.03 -1.77 36.88
C ASN A 298 -8.88 -0.78 36.70
N LYS A 299 -8.47 -0.52 35.44
CA LYS A 299 -7.23 0.21 35.14
C LYS A 299 -7.44 1.51 34.36
N LEU A 300 -8.50 1.63 33.55
CA LEU A 300 -8.66 2.76 32.62
C LEU A 300 -9.77 3.73 33.03
N ASN A 301 -10.91 3.27 33.54
CA ASN A 301 -12.07 4.12 33.82
C ASN A 301 -11.84 5.15 34.94
N ALA A 302 -10.93 4.86 35.88
CA ALA A 302 -10.59 5.79 36.95
C ALA A 302 -9.69 6.95 36.48
N ILE A 303 -9.19 6.89 35.24
CA ILE A 303 -8.29 7.88 34.67
C ILE A 303 -9.10 9.03 34.10
N GLN A 304 -8.78 10.25 34.51
CA GLN A 304 -9.34 11.47 33.92
C GLN A 304 -8.44 11.97 32.78
N TYR A 305 -9.04 12.27 31.64
CA TYR A 305 -8.35 12.84 30.48
C TYR A 305 -9.24 13.90 29.81
N VAL A 306 -8.61 14.76 29.01
CA VAL A 306 -9.25 15.87 28.30
C VAL A 306 -9.30 15.55 26.80
N GLY A 307 -10.40 15.93 26.14
CA GLY A 307 -10.62 15.67 24.72
C GLY A 307 -11.51 14.45 24.45
N ASN A 308 -11.79 14.20 23.18
CA ASN A 308 -12.58 13.07 22.69
C ASN A 308 -11.68 11.84 22.53
N ILE A 309 -11.37 11.19 23.66
CA ILE A 309 -10.60 9.95 23.65
C ILE A 309 -11.53 8.74 23.75
N ARG A 310 -11.32 7.75 22.89
CA ARG A 310 -11.97 6.43 22.97
C ARG A 310 -10.93 5.35 23.25
N THR A 311 -11.17 4.55 24.28
CA THR A 311 -10.35 3.36 24.56
C THR A 311 -10.92 2.16 23.81
N LEU A 312 -10.09 1.46 23.05
CA LEU A 312 -10.45 0.27 22.28
C LEU A 312 -9.50 -0.88 22.61
N SER A 313 -9.88 -2.11 22.27
CA SER A 313 -8.99 -3.26 22.28
C SER A 313 -8.98 -3.96 20.94
N ILE A 314 -7.83 -4.58 20.60
CA ILE A 314 -7.76 -5.61 19.56
C ILE A 314 -7.34 -6.93 20.20
N ASN A 315 -8.16 -7.96 20.01
CA ASN A 315 -7.86 -9.31 20.50
C ASN A 315 -7.00 -10.12 19.54
N LEU A 316 -5.71 -10.20 19.88
CA LEU A 316 -4.67 -10.91 19.14
C LEU A 316 -4.28 -12.23 19.83
N SER A 317 -5.14 -12.72 20.73
CA SER A 317 -4.88 -13.94 21.50
C SER A 317 -4.88 -15.19 20.61
N ARG A 318 -3.96 -16.12 20.87
CA ARG A 318 -3.93 -17.42 20.21
C ARG A 318 -4.67 -18.48 21.01
N GLN A 319 -5.57 -19.20 20.35
CA GLN A 319 -6.16 -20.43 20.88
C GLN A 319 -5.37 -21.64 20.35
N LYS A 320 -5.39 -22.77 21.07
CA LYS A 320 -4.87 -24.05 20.55
C LYS A 320 -5.65 -24.42 19.30
N SER A 321 -4.97 -24.89 18.25
CA SER A 321 -5.68 -25.38 17.06
C SER A 321 -6.49 -26.63 17.42
N PRO A 322 -7.63 -26.91 16.77
CA PRO A 322 -8.40 -28.13 17.00
C PRO A 322 -7.58 -29.42 16.79
N SER A 323 -6.55 -29.38 15.95
CA SER A 323 -5.61 -30.48 15.73
C SER A 323 -4.62 -30.71 16.88
N GLN A 324 -4.58 -29.81 17.87
CA GLN A 324 -3.72 -29.85 19.05
C GLN A 324 -4.53 -29.97 20.37
N LEU A 325 -5.85 -30.18 20.27
CA LEU A 325 -6.76 -30.41 21.39
C LEU A 325 -6.88 -31.90 21.72
#